data_AF-A0A3B8XLB2-F1
#
_entry.id   AF-A0A3B8XLB2-F1
#
_cell.length_a   1.000
_cell.length_b   1.000
_cell.length_c   1.000
_cell.angle_alpha   90.00
_cell.angle_beta   90.00
_cell.angle_gamma   90.00
#
_symmetry.space_group_name_H-M   'P 1'
#
loop_
_entity.id
_entity.type
_entity.pdbx_description
1 polymer ?
#
loop_
_entity_poly.entity_id
_entity_poly.type
_entity_poly.pdbx_seq_one_letter_code
_entity_poly.pdbx_strand_id
1 'polypeptide(L)'
;MSLLDFSAIRASWSLNLRLLKGHLQIWLEALARGDRVSIVRDYLLLYRSGLFDERWYRGQYPDVAGRYVDPLLHYLLSGGQEGRKPDPVFDSRWYLSRNRDVAASGMNPLVHYLRHGAAEGRDPAPGFSARDYLAHYPDVAAAGMEPLQHYLRFGREEGRRFGTPGKAGKWRPAAKPRAPGDDAWTELAQSRKNRPQGAISVDVIVPVYRGWHDTLACLHSVLSSTGKTPHEIVVVDDASPEPRLTRKLRELRDLGLITLLENETNLGFVRSCNRAMNLHPSRDVVLLNSDTVVYGDWLDRLLAHGKAPRVGTVTPFSTNATICSYPVSNGDNPERLELGYAALDRIFASVNRGQSVEIPTGVGFCMFIARELLNEIGMFDELAFGRTGRHHQAL
;
A
#
# COMPACT_ATOMS: atom_id res chain seq x y z
N MET A 1 44.95 41.24 -6.65
CA MET A 1 45.64 39.95 -6.88
C MET A 1 45.49 39.10 -5.63
N SER A 2 44.60 38.13 -5.67
CA SER A 2 44.68 36.92 -4.86
C SER A 2 44.12 35.80 -5.74
N LEU A 3 44.94 34.77 -5.94
CA LEU A 3 44.72 33.64 -6.84
C LEU A 3 43.73 32.68 -6.18
N LEU A 4 42.60 32.42 -6.83
CA LEU A 4 41.74 31.30 -6.48
C LEU A 4 42.35 30.00 -7.01
N ASP A 5 42.46 29.03 -6.11
CA ASP A 5 43.08 27.72 -6.29
C ASP A 5 42.29 26.84 -7.27
N PHE A 6 42.93 26.44 -8.37
CA PHE A 6 42.37 25.62 -9.45
C PHE A 6 42.39 24.10 -9.16
N SER A 7 42.83 23.67 -7.98
CA SER A 7 42.92 22.24 -7.63
C SER A 7 41.55 21.55 -7.48
N ALA A 8 40.51 22.29 -7.06
CA ALA A 8 39.14 21.75 -6.91
C ALA A 8 38.40 21.50 -8.23
N ILE A 9 38.84 22.11 -9.34
CA ILE A 9 38.18 21.98 -10.66
C ILE A 9 38.59 20.69 -11.38
N ARG A 10 39.73 20.08 -11.02
CA ARG A 10 40.22 18.86 -11.68
C ARG A 10 39.44 17.59 -11.31
N ALA A 11 38.83 17.54 -10.13
CA ALA A 11 38.05 16.37 -9.69
C ALA A 11 36.68 16.22 -10.41
N SER A 12 36.22 17.25 -11.12
CA SER A 12 34.94 17.25 -11.85
C SER A 12 35.04 16.59 -13.25
N TRP A 13 36.25 16.39 -13.78
CA TRP A 13 36.44 15.89 -15.15
C TRP A 13 36.28 14.36 -15.29
N SER A 14 36.39 13.59 -14.21
CA SER A 14 36.18 12.12 -14.24
C SER A 14 34.70 11.72 -14.27
N LEU A 15 33.79 12.62 -13.86
CA LEU A 15 32.34 12.38 -13.93
C LEU A 15 31.77 12.62 -15.34
N ASN A 16 32.48 13.39 -16.19
CA ASN A 16 32.00 13.78 -17.52
C ASN A 16 32.20 12.71 -18.62
N LEU A 17 33.08 11.71 -18.45
CA LEU A 17 33.35 10.73 -19.51
C LEU A 17 32.37 9.54 -19.55
N ARG A 18 31.59 9.29 -18.49
CA ARG A 18 30.54 8.25 -18.52
C ARG A 18 29.24 8.73 -19.17
N LEU A 19 28.94 10.04 -19.09
CA LEU A 19 27.76 10.66 -19.71
C LEU A 19 27.87 10.79 -21.24
N LEU A 20 29.08 10.76 -21.80
CA LEU A 20 29.34 11.05 -23.22
C LEU A 20 29.32 9.82 -24.16
N LYS A 21 29.39 8.59 -23.65
CA LYS A 21 29.59 7.40 -24.51
C LYS A 21 28.33 6.72 -25.05
N GLY A 22 27.14 7.11 -24.62
CA GLY A 22 25.87 6.48 -25.04
C GLY A 22 24.89 7.37 -25.82
N HIS A 23 25.12 8.68 -25.89
CA HIS A 23 24.04 9.66 -26.14
C HIS A 23 24.36 10.70 -27.22
N LEU A 24 25.30 10.41 -28.13
CA LEU A 24 25.82 11.39 -29.09
C LEU A 24 24.71 12.01 -29.97
N GLN A 25 23.69 11.25 -30.37
CA GLN A 25 22.62 11.73 -31.25
C GLN A 25 21.70 12.77 -30.59
N ILE A 26 21.22 12.49 -29.38
CA ILE A 26 20.31 13.39 -28.62
C ILE A 26 21.08 14.64 -28.18
N TRP A 27 22.36 14.50 -27.83
CA TRP A 27 23.23 15.64 -27.59
C TRP A 27 23.41 16.48 -28.85
N LEU A 28 23.66 15.89 -30.03
CA LEU A 28 23.77 16.65 -31.29
C LEU A 28 22.48 17.41 -31.65
N GLU A 29 21.31 16.83 -31.42
CA GLU A 29 20.00 17.50 -31.62
C GLU A 29 19.73 18.63 -30.61
N ALA A 30 20.19 18.48 -29.37
CA ALA A 30 20.15 19.54 -28.36
C ALA A 30 21.15 20.66 -28.69
N LEU A 31 22.34 20.32 -29.21
CA LEU A 31 23.38 21.25 -29.63
C LEU A 31 22.94 22.09 -30.84
N ALA A 32 22.11 21.53 -31.73
CA ALA A 32 21.53 22.24 -32.87
C ALA A 32 20.50 23.32 -32.50
N ARG A 33 19.92 23.27 -31.28
CA ARG A 33 18.92 24.24 -30.77
C ARG A 33 19.54 25.48 -30.08
N GLY A 34 20.86 25.59 -30.02
CA GLY A 34 21.56 26.83 -29.65
C GLY A 34 21.66 27.18 -28.16
N ASP A 35 21.00 26.45 -27.24
CA ASP A 35 20.93 26.83 -25.83
C ASP A 35 21.52 25.77 -24.88
N ARG A 36 22.84 25.58 -24.97
CA ARG A 36 23.58 24.53 -24.22
C ARG A 36 23.51 24.70 -22.70
N VAL A 37 23.44 25.94 -22.23
CA VAL A 37 23.50 26.24 -20.80
C VAL A 37 22.15 25.96 -20.13
N SER A 38 21.03 26.25 -20.79
CA SER A 38 19.70 25.99 -20.21
C SER A 38 19.40 24.50 -20.10
N ILE A 39 19.73 23.69 -21.11
CA ILE A 39 19.47 22.24 -21.10
C ILE A 39 20.27 21.55 -19.99
N VAL A 40 21.56 21.83 -19.85
CA VAL A 40 22.39 21.26 -18.78
C VAL A 40 21.87 21.67 -17.41
N ARG A 41 21.49 22.95 -17.26
CA ARG A 41 20.93 23.48 -16.01
C ARG A 41 19.61 22.81 -15.66
N ASP A 42 18.73 22.61 -16.62
CA ASP A 42 17.40 22.03 -16.43
C ASP A 42 17.51 20.51 -16.18
N TYR A 43 18.40 19.83 -16.89
CA TYR A 43 18.74 18.43 -16.63
C TYR A 43 19.25 18.24 -15.19
N LEU A 44 20.21 19.07 -14.75
CA LEU A 44 20.72 19.02 -13.39
C LEU A 44 19.66 19.39 -12.35
N LEU A 45 18.75 20.31 -12.67
CA LEU A 45 17.61 20.65 -11.82
C LEU A 45 16.70 19.43 -11.61
N LEU A 46 16.29 18.76 -12.68
CA LEU A 46 15.45 17.57 -12.59
C LEU A 46 16.18 16.43 -11.85
N TYR A 47 17.43 16.14 -12.22
CA TYR A 47 18.24 15.10 -11.58
C TYR A 47 18.39 15.32 -10.07
N ARG A 48 18.73 16.55 -9.65
CA ARG A 48 18.93 16.87 -8.22
C ARG A 48 17.64 16.99 -7.44
N SER A 49 16.52 17.27 -8.10
CA SER A 49 15.22 17.38 -7.42
C SER A 49 14.80 16.05 -6.80
N GLY A 50 15.08 14.93 -7.49
CA GLY A 50 14.57 13.60 -7.14
C GLY A 50 13.12 13.37 -7.59
N LEU A 51 12.52 14.32 -8.34
CA LEU A 51 11.15 14.23 -8.88
C LEU A 51 11.07 13.52 -10.24
N PHE A 52 12.10 12.76 -10.61
CA PHE A 52 12.11 11.93 -11.81
C PHE A 52 12.56 10.53 -11.44
N ASP A 53 11.67 9.55 -11.59
CA ASP A 53 11.96 8.14 -11.31
C ASP A 53 12.32 7.42 -12.60
N GLU A 54 13.64 7.24 -12.84
CA GLU A 54 14.13 6.61 -14.06
C GLU A 54 13.61 5.17 -14.24
N ARG A 55 13.54 4.39 -13.15
CA ARG A 55 13.12 2.99 -13.21
C ARG A 55 11.65 2.91 -13.56
N TRP A 56 10.83 3.73 -12.91
CA TRP A 56 9.41 3.81 -13.20
C TRP A 56 9.15 4.31 -14.61
N TYR A 57 9.82 5.38 -15.05
CA TYR A 57 9.65 5.97 -16.38
C TYR A 57 9.96 4.96 -17.50
N ARG A 58 11.05 4.20 -17.38
CA ARG A 58 11.38 3.13 -18.34
C ARG A 58 10.34 2.00 -18.33
N GLY A 59 9.80 1.65 -17.17
CA GLY A 59 8.77 0.63 -17.03
C GLY A 59 7.42 1.05 -17.63
N GLN A 60 7.07 2.33 -17.52
CA GLN A 60 5.81 2.87 -18.07
C GLN A 60 5.87 3.17 -19.56
N TYR A 61 7.06 3.49 -20.10
CA TYR A 61 7.25 3.90 -21.48
C TYR A 61 8.25 2.98 -22.19
N PRO A 62 7.82 1.83 -22.72
CA PRO A 62 8.71 0.85 -23.35
C PRO A 62 9.45 1.39 -24.58
N ASP A 63 8.90 2.41 -25.25
CA ASP A 63 9.50 3.07 -26.41
C ASP A 63 10.80 3.83 -26.07
N VAL A 64 11.03 4.12 -24.79
CA VAL A 64 12.28 4.71 -24.27
C VAL A 64 13.13 3.72 -23.44
N ALA A 65 12.75 2.44 -23.41
CA ALA A 65 13.47 1.40 -22.68
C ALA A 65 14.74 0.89 -23.40
N GLY A 66 15.02 1.40 -24.61
CA GLY A 66 16.22 1.07 -25.36
C GLY A 66 17.53 1.43 -24.63
N ARG A 67 18.57 0.62 -24.81
CA ARG A 67 19.87 0.69 -24.11
C ARG A 67 20.64 2.02 -24.30
N TYR A 68 20.23 2.88 -25.23
CA TYR A 68 20.94 4.11 -25.61
C TYR A 68 20.12 5.39 -25.40
N VAL A 69 18.92 5.30 -24.81
CA VAL A 69 18.10 6.49 -24.48
C VAL A 69 18.32 6.84 -23.01
N ASP A 70 18.71 8.10 -22.76
CA ASP A 70 18.69 8.71 -21.44
C ASP A 70 17.23 9.15 -21.15
N PRO A 71 16.54 8.52 -20.19
CA PRO A 71 15.12 8.77 -19.96
C PRO A 71 14.85 10.16 -19.38
N LEU A 72 15.78 10.68 -18.57
CA LEU A 72 15.66 12.01 -17.99
C LEU A 72 15.82 13.08 -19.07
N LEU A 73 16.79 12.89 -19.96
CA LEU A 73 16.99 13.79 -21.10
C LEU A 73 15.83 13.71 -22.10
N HIS A 74 15.31 12.49 -22.36
CA HIS A 74 14.11 12.31 -23.17
C HIS A 74 12.92 13.07 -22.56
N TYR A 75 12.66 12.87 -21.26
CA TYR A 75 11.58 13.57 -20.57
C TYR A 75 11.73 15.09 -20.65
N LEU A 76 12.95 15.60 -20.43
CA LEU A 76 13.25 17.03 -20.50
C LEU A 76 12.95 17.61 -21.88
N LEU A 77 13.40 16.94 -22.94
CA LEU A 77 13.36 17.47 -24.31
C LEU A 77 12.04 17.25 -25.05
N SER A 78 11.30 16.19 -24.74
CA SER A 78 10.06 15.83 -25.43
C SER A 78 8.98 15.25 -24.51
N GLY A 79 9.33 14.29 -23.65
CA GLY A 79 8.36 13.53 -22.87
C GLY A 79 7.43 14.37 -22.00
N GLY A 80 7.94 15.45 -21.39
CA GLY A 80 7.11 16.38 -20.60
C GLY A 80 6.04 17.08 -21.43
N GLN A 81 6.36 17.52 -22.65
CA GLN A 81 5.40 18.17 -23.55
C GLN A 81 4.40 17.17 -24.17
N GLU A 82 4.82 15.92 -24.35
CA GLU A 82 3.91 14.81 -24.72
C GLU A 82 2.94 14.45 -23.58
N GLY A 83 3.10 15.06 -22.39
CA GLY A 83 2.29 14.80 -21.21
C GLY A 83 2.64 13.50 -20.51
N ARG A 84 3.83 12.92 -20.77
CA ARG A 84 4.32 11.76 -20.03
C ARG A 84 4.61 12.16 -18.59
N LYS A 85 4.38 11.25 -17.66
CA LYS A 85 4.64 11.49 -16.23
C LYS A 85 6.11 11.19 -15.93
N PRO A 86 6.80 11.99 -15.11
CA PRO A 86 8.18 11.73 -14.70
C PRO A 86 8.29 10.74 -13.54
N ASP A 87 7.20 10.58 -12.78
CA ASP A 87 7.08 9.72 -11.62
C ASP A 87 5.58 9.39 -11.36
N PRO A 88 5.24 8.49 -10.41
CA PRO A 88 3.85 8.13 -10.12
C PRO A 88 2.94 9.28 -9.67
N VAL A 89 3.52 10.37 -9.17
CA VAL A 89 2.82 11.47 -8.49
C VAL A 89 2.63 12.67 -9.40
N PHE A 90 3.66 13.15 -10.09
CA PHE A 90 3.53 14.33 -10.96
C PHE A 90 2.80 13.99 -12.26
N ASP A 91 1.76 14.75 -12.62
CA ASP A 91 0.99 14.53 -13.86
C ASP A 91 1.20 15.67 -14.86
N SER A 92 2.15 15.49 -15.77
CA SER A 92 2.51 16.49 -16.79
C SER A 92 1.33 16.91 -17.67
N ARG A 93 0.51 15.95 -18.11
CA ARG A 93 -0.64 16.24 -18.99
C ARG A 93 -1.67 17.07 -18.25
N TRP A 94 -1.99 16.68 -17.01
CA TRP A 94 -2.91 17.44 -16.18
C TRP A 94 -2.36 18.83 -15.85
N TYR A 95 -1.08 18.91 -15.48
CA TYR A 95 -0.42 20.17 -15.13
C TYR A 95 -0.47 21.17 -16.30
N LEU A 96 -0.14 20.74 -17.51
CA LEU A 96 -0.23 21.58 -18.71
C LEU A 96 -1.69 21.97 -19.04
N SER A 97 -2.64 21.05 -18.86
CA SER A 97 -4.07 21.35 -19.08
C SER A 97 -4.61 22.42 -18.11
N ARG A 98 -4.09 22.44 -16.88
CA ARG A 98 -4.49 23.38 -15.84
C ARG A 98 -3.77 24.72 -15.96
N ASN A 99 -2.54 24.71 -16.46
CA ASN A 99 -1.63 25.83 -16.56
C ASN A 99 -1.35 26.18 -18.03
N ARG A 100 -2.34 26.83 -18.67
CA ARG A 100 -2.29 27.14 -20.11
C ARG A 100 -1.16 28.08 -20.49
N ASP A 101 -0.72 28.94 -19.57
CA ASP A 101 0.46 29.80 -19.70
C ASP A 101 1.75 28.98 -19.86
N VAL A 102 1.89 27.91 -19.08
CA VAL A 102 3.03 26.99 -19.16
C VAL A 102 3.00 26.23 -20.47
N ALA A 103 1.82 25.71 -20.86
CA ALA A 103 1.65 25.04 -22.15
C ALA A 103 1.99 25.96 -23.32
N ALA A 104 1.56 27.22 -23.29
CA ALA A 104 1.89 28.21 -24.31
C ALA A 104 3.38 28.57 -24.36
N SER A 105 4.07 28.55 -23.21
CA SER A 105 5.51 28.83 -23.12
C SER A 105 6.41 27.76 -23.74
N GLY A 106 5.91 26.53 -23.91
CA GLY A 106 6.71 25.37 -24.31
C GLY A 106 7.72 24.89 -23.24
N MET A 107 7.74 25.48 -22.05
CA MET A 107 8.60 25.05 -20.95
C MET A 107 8.17 23.67 -20.43
N ASN A 108 9.15 22.79 -20.19
CA ASN A 108 8.87 21.47 -19.61
C ASN A 108 8.08 21.62 -18.28
N PRO A 109 6.97 20.87 -18.09
CA PRO A 109 6.05 21.10 -16.97
C PRO A 109 6.69 20.89 -15.59
N LEU A 110 7.56 19.89 -15.45
CA LEU A 110 8.25 19.66 -14.16
C LEU A 110 9.33 20.71 -13.91
N VAL A 111 10.03 21.17 -14.96
CA VAL A 111 10.98 22.29 -14.85
C VAL A 111 10.25 23.56 -14.41
N HIS A 112 9.10 23.85 -15.03
CA HIS A 112 8.28 25.00 -14.64
C HIS A 112 7.81 24.87 -13.19
N TYR A 113 7.29 23.70 -12.81
CA TYR A 113 6.86 23.45 -11.44
C TYR A 113 7.98 23.73 -10.42
N LEU A 114 9.18 23.18 -10.66
CA LEU A 114 10.33 23.34 -9.78
C LEU A 114 10.85 24.78 -9.68
N ARG A 115 10.73 25.57 -10.75
CA ARG A 115 11.22 26.96 -10.76
C ARG A 115 10.23 27.98 -10.25
N HIS A 116 8.95 27.75 -10.54
CA HIS A 116 7.90 28.75 -10.40
C HIS A 116 6.67 28.14 -9.74
N GLY A 117 6.19 27.02 -10.29
CA GLY A 117 4.89 26.47 -9.91
C GLY A 117 4.73 26.15 -8.43
N ALA A 118 5.75 25.56 -7.79
CA ALA A 118 5.70 25.26 -6.36
C ALA A 118 5.61 26.52 -5.49
N ALA A 119 6.42 27.55 -5.79
CA ALA A 119 6.40 28.82 -5.08
C ALA A 119 5.09 29.61 -5.33
N GLU A 120 4.48 29.44 -6.49
CA GLU A 120 3.18 30.00 -6.86
C GLU A 120 2.00 29.21 -6.29
N GLY A 121 2.24 28.11 -5.58
CA GLY A 121 1.20 27.26 -5.00
C GLY A 121 0.38 26.50 -6.04
N ARG A 122 0.94 26.24 -7.23
CA ARG A 122 0.30 25.41 -8.26
C ARG A 122 0.43 23.95 -7.87
N ASP A 123 -0.64 23.21 -7.98
CA ASP A 123 -0.65 21.78 -7.69
C ASP A 123 0.03 20.96 -8.82
N PRO A 124 0.75 19.87 -8.51
CA PRO A 124 1.47 19.06 -9.51
C PRO A 124 0.62 17.97 -10.18
N ALA A 125 -0.53 17.61 -9.58
CA ALA A 125 -1.39 16.51 -10.03
C ALA A 125 -2.82 16.66 -9.49
N PRO A 126 -3.84 16.02 -10.10
CA PRO A 126 -5.23 16.13 -9.66
C PRO A 126 -5.48 15.63 -8.22
N GLY A 127 -4.61 14.75 -7.74
CA GLY A 127 -4.65 14.19 -6.39
C GLY A 127 -3.64 14.81 -5.43
N PHE A 128 -2.86 15.83 -5.80
CA PHE A 128 -1.87 16.42 -4.89
C PHE A 128 -2.20 17.89 -4.68
N SER A 129 -2.61 18.26 -3.47
CA SER A 129 -2.80 19.65 -3.06
C SER A 129 -1.64 20.08 -2.17
N ALA A 130 -0.78 20.97 -2.67
CA ALA A 130 0.38 21.47 -1.92
C ALA A 130 -0.06 22.20 -0.64
N ARG A 131 -1.15 22.95 -0.74
CA ARG A 131 -1.77 23.64 0.40
C ARG A 131 -2.28 22.67 1.45
N ASP A 132 -3.03 21.64 1.04
CA ASP A 132 -3.62 20.69 2.00
C ASP A 132 -2.53 19.83 2.65
N TYR A 133 -1.49 19.48 1.90
CA TYR A 133 -0.33 18.75 2.45
C TYR A 133 0.35 19.54 3.56
N LEU A 134 0.63 20.84 3.35
CA LEU A 134 1.23 21.70 4.38
C LEU A 134 0.30 21.95 5.57
N ALA A 135 -1.01 22.05 5.34
CA ALA A 135 -1.98 22.19 6.41
C ALA A 135 -2.08 20.92 7.27
N HIS A 136 -1.92 19.74 6.65
CA HIS A 136 -1.98 18.46 7.33
C HIS A 136 -0.66 18.08 8.03
N TYR A 137 0.47 18.60 7.55
CA TYR A 137 1.80 18.37 8.09
C TYR A 137 2.50 19.68 8.50
N PRO A 138 2.16 20.23 9.68
CA PRO A 138 2.71 21.51 10.15
C PRO A 138 4.23 21.51 10.33
N ASP A 139 4.83 20.35 10.58
CA ASP A 139 6.28 20.17 10.68
C ASP A 139 6.98 20.40 9.32
N VAL A 140 6.35 20.00 8.21
CA VAL A 140 6.85 20.27 6.86
C VAL A 140 6.73 21.75 6.54
N ALA A 141 5.60 22.36 6.91
CA ALA A 141 5.39 23.80 6.76
C ALA A 141 6.42 24.61 7.56
N ALA A 142 6.72 24.20 8.80
CA ALA A 142 7.74 24.83 9.63
C ALA A 142 9.16 24.64 9.09
N ALA A 143 9.45 23.48 8.49
CA ALA A 143 10.73 23.21 7.83
C ALA A 143 10.91 23.98 6.51
N GLY A 144 9.83 24.58 5.97
CA GLY A 144 9.85 25.32 4.70
C GLY A 144 10.19 24.43 3.49
N MET A 145 10.03 23.11 3.61
CA MET A 145 10.28 22.20 2.50
C MET A 145 9.11 22.23 1.51
N GLU A 146 9.43 22.09 0.23
CA GLU A 146 8.41 22.00 -0.81
C GLU A 146 7.60 20.69 -0.65
N PRO A 147 6.26 20.73 -0.68
CA PRO A 147 5.40 19.59 -0.36
C PRO A 147 5.66 18.32 -1.18
N LEU A 148 5.76 18.44 -2.51
CA LEU A 148 5.93 17.30 -3.40
C LEU A 148 7.31 16.66 -3.18
N GLN A 149 8.34 17.49 -3.09
CA GLN A 149 9.70 17.08 -2.78
C GLN A 149 9.80 16.43 -1.40
N HIS A 150 9.16 17.00 -0.38
CA HIS A 150 9.10 16.42 0.96
C HIS A 150 8.46 15.02 0.90
N TYR A 151 7.32 14.90 0.23
CA TYR A 151 6.65 13.61 0.14
C TYR A 151 7.51 12.56 -0.55
N LEU A 152 8.06 12.87 -1.74
CA LEU A 152 8.83 11.88 -2.50
C LEU A 152 10.12 11.46 -1.78
N ARG A 153 10.72 12.35 -0.98
CA ARG A 153 11.96 12.06 -0.25
C ARG A 153 11.77 11.41 1.11
N PHE A 154 10.74 11.80 1.84
CA PHE A 154 10.53 11.41 3.23
C PHE A 154 9.11 10.94 3.46
N GLY A 155 8.13 11.75 3.04
CA GLY A 155 6.73 11.52 3.39
C GLY A 155 6.18 10.15 2.98
N ARG A 156 6.57 9.60 1.83
CA ARG A 156 6.14 8.25 1.39
C ARG A 156 6.63 7.16 2.35
N GLU A 157 7.89 7.23 2.77
CA GLU A 157 8.49 6.26 3.71
C GLU A 157 7.98 6.47 5.14
N GLU A 158 7.68 7.71 5.50
CA GLU A 158 7.06 8.09 6.78
C GLU A 158 5.56 7.76 6.85
N GLY A 159 4.97 7.22 5.78
CA GLY A 159 3.53 6.89 5.71
C GLY A 159 2.61 8.11 5.62
N ARG A 160 3.15 9.29 5.30
CA ARG A 160 2.37 10.49 5.00
C ARG A 160 1.55 10.28 3.74
N ARG A 161 0.44 10.99 3.60
CA ARG A 161 -0.49 10.89 2.47
C ARG A 161 -0.69 12.27 1.85
N PHE A 162 -0.72 12.32 0.52
CA PHE A 162 -1.25 13.47 -0.22
C PHE A 162 -2.39 12.96 -1.09
N GLY A 163 -3.35 13.84 -1.35
CA GLY A 163 -4.65 13.46 -1.85
C GLY A 163 -5.56 14.66 -1.74
N THR A 164 -5.93 15.32 -2.84
CA THR A 164 -7.11 16.17 -2.80
C THR A 164 -8.29 15.24 -2.45
N PRO A 165 -9.07 15.51 -1.40
CA PRO A 165 -10.43 15.00 -1.30
C PRO A 165 -11.19 15.68 -2.45
N GLY A 166 -11.07 15.14 -3.67
CA GLY A 166 -11.62 15.75 -4.86
C GLY A 166 -13.13 15.79 -4.75
N LYS A 167 -13.71 16.98 -4.53
CA LYS A 167 -15.13 17.36 -4.74
C LYS A 167 -16.19 16.23 -4.68
N ALA A 168 -16.08 15.34 -3.72
CA ALA A 168 -17.11 14.41 -3.31
C ALA A 168 -17.40 14.80 -1.87
N GLY A 169 -18.66 15.14 -1.58
CA GLY A 169 -19.04 15.80 -0.33
C GLY A 169 -18.33 15.20 0.87
N LYS A 170 -17.53 16.03 1.59
CA LYS A 170 -16.76 15.71 2.82
C LYS A 170 -16.96 14.26 3.30
N TRP A 171 -16.21 13.31 2.75
CA TRP A 171 -16.21 11.96 3.28
C TRP A 171 -15.58 12.07 4.66
N ARG A 172 -16.39 11.81 5.68
CA ARG A 172 -15.95 11.91 7.07
C ARG A 172 -15.03 10.74 7.36
N PRO A 173 -14.08 10.84 8.30
CA PRO A 173 -13.35 9.67 8.77
C PRO A 173 -14.34 8.56 9.16
N ALA A 174 -14.06 7.34 8.72
CA ALA A 174 -14.79 6.17 9.16
C ALA A 174 -14.64 6.02 10.67
N ALA A 175 -15.72 5.60 11.33
CA ALA A 175 -15.64 5.26 12.74
C ALA A 175 -14.69 4.07 12.88
N LYS A 176 -13.67 4.20 13.74
CA LYS A 176 -12.82 3.06 14.08
C LYS A 176 -13.66 1.96 14.74
N PRO A 177 -13.38 0.68 14.46
CA PRO A 177 -14.00 -0.42 15.18
C PRO A 177 -13.83 -0.26 16.68
N ARG A 178 -14.81 -0.73 17.44
CA ARG A 178 -14.77 -0.73 18.91
C ARG A 178 -15.00 -2.14 19.40
N ALA A 179 -14.23 -2.50 20.42
CA ALA A 179 -14.49 -3.69 21.21
C ALA A 179 -15.97 -3.72 21.65
N PRO A 180 -16.68 -4.83 21.42
CA PRO A 180 -18.05 -5.00 21.90
C PRO A 180 -18.08 -5.04 23.44
N GLY A 181 -19.27 -4.78 24.01
CA GLY A 181 -19.49 -4.93 25.45
C GLY A 181 -19.42 -6.39 25.91
N ASP A 182 -19.25 -6.62 27.21
CA ASP A 182 -19.04 -7.97 27.75
C ASP A 182 -20.23 -8.91 27.52
N ASP A 183 -21.45 -8.38 27.55
CA ASP A 183 -22.69 -9.14 27.32
C ASP A 183 -22.72 -9.82 25.94
N ALA A 184 -22.19 -9.15 24.91
CA ALA A 184 -22.18 -9.65 23.53
C ALA A 184 -21.38 -10.95 23.39
N TRP A 185 -20.32 -11.15 24.18
CA TRP A 185 -19.54 -12.38 24.16
C TRP A 185 -20.28 -13.56 24.76
N THR A 186 -21.06 -13.31 25.81
CA THR A 186 -21.85 -14.34 26.48
C THR A 186 -23.01 -14.77 25.59
N GLU A 187 -23.69 -13.82 24.94
CA GLU A 187 -24.70 -14.11 23.91
C GLU A 187 -24.12 -14.93 22.75
N LEU A 188 -22.93 -14.55 22.26
CA LEU A 188 -22.23 -15.30 21.21
C LEU A 188 -21.93 -16.73 21.66
N ALA A 189 -21.39 -16.93 22.86
CA ALA A 189 -21.07 -18.25 23.38
C ALA A 189 -22.33 -19.14 23.49
N GLN A 190 -23.46 -18.58 23.92
CA GLN A 190 -24.74 -19.29 23.97
C GLN A 190 -25.25 -19.65 22.57
N SER A 191 -25.21 -18.71 21.62
CA SER A 191 -25.68 -18.95 20.25
C SER A 191 -24.87 -20.05 19.54
N ARG A 192 -23.56 -20.12 19.79
CA ARG A 192 -22.67 -21.09 19.14
C ARG A 192 -22.79 -22.50 19.71
N LYS A 193 -23.14 -22.66 20.98
CA LYS A 193 -23.44 -23.98 21.57
C LYS A 193 -24.59 -24.70 20.84
N ASN A 194 -25.51 -23.94 20.24
CA ASN A 194 -26.68 -24.46 19.55
C ASN A 194 -26.47 -24.68 18.03
N ARG A 195 -25.26 -24.42 17.51
CA ARG A 195 -25.00 -24.52 16.06
C ARG A 195 -24.68 -25.97 15.68
N PRO A 196 -25.20 -26.48 14.54
CA PRO A 196 -24.88 -27.83 14.08
C PRO A 196 -23.36 -28.00 13.92
N GLN A 197 -22.81 -29.03 14.55
CA GLN A 197 -21.37 -29.33 14.47
C GLN A 197 -21.10 -30.13 13.19
N GLY A 198 -20.69 -29.43 12.13
CA GLY A 198 -20.00 -30.06 11.00
C GLY A 198 -18.52 -30.29 11.34
N ALA A 199 -17.87 -31.22 10.65
CA ALA A 199 -16.42 -31.39 10.78
C ALA A 199 -15.72 -30.09 10.35
N ILE A 200 -14.91 -29.53 11.25
CA ILE A 200 -14.17 -28.29 11.00
C ILE A 200 -13.20 -28.51 9.83
N SER A 201 -13.30 -27.65 8.83
CA SER A 201 -12.55 -27.76 7.58
C SER A 201 -11.54 -26.63 7.36
N VAL A 202 -11.68 -25.53 8.11
CA VAL A 202 -10.87 -24.32 7.94
C VAL A 202 -10.45 -23.77 9.30
N ASP A 203 -9.19 -23.36 9.40
CA ASP A 203 -8.70 -22.54 10.50
C ASP A 203 -8.60 -21.08 10.06
N VAL A 204 -9.34 -20.19 10.72
CA VAL A 204 -9.20 -18.74 10.61
C VAL A 204 -8.16 -18.30 11.63
N ILE A 205 -6.95 -18.02 11.17
CA ILE A 205 -5.79 -17.70 11.99
C ILE A 205 -5.69 -16.18 12.16
N VAL A 206 -5.70 -15.74 13.43
CA VAL A 206 -5.61 -14.31 13.80
C VAL A 206 -4.38 -14.09 14.67
N PRO A 207 -3.24 -13.66 14.11
CA PRO A 207 -2.08 -13.27 14.91
C PRO A 207 -2.35 -11.92 15.59
N VAL A 208 -2.04 -11.83 16.88
CA VAL A 208 -2.32 -10.67 17.73
C VAL A 208 -1.05 -10.27 18.47
N TYR A 209 -0.70 -8.98 18.42
CA TYR A 209 0.36 -8.41 19.25
C TYR A 209 -0.14 -7.22 20.09
N ARG A 210 -1.02 -6.37 19.55
CA ARG A 210 -1.61 -5.21 20.24
C ARG A 210 -2.98 -4.88 19.64
N GLY A 211 -3.72 -3.99 20.28
CA GLY A 211 -4.88 -3.35 19.68
C GLY A 211 -6.18 -3.90 20.23
N TRP A 212 -6.50 -3.52 21.47
CA TRP A 212 -7.73 -3.91 22.18
C TRP A 212 -9.00 -3.79 21.35
N HIS A 213 -9.26 -2.60 20.77
CA HIS A 213 -10.51 -2.36 20.06
C HIS A 213 -10.58 -3.08 18.72
N ASP A 214 -9.49 -3.05 17.96
CA ASP A 214 -9.41 -3.64 16.63
C ASP A 214 -9.51 -5.17 16.74
N THR A 215 -8.71 -5.78 17.62
CA THR A 215 -8.69 -7.24 17.85
C THR A 215 -10.06 -7.76 18.26
N LEU A 216 -10.69 -7.13 19.25
CA LEU A 216 -11.97 -7.60 19.76
C LEU A 216 -13.11 -7.34 18.77
N ALA A 217 -13.05 -6.28 17.97
CA ALA A 217 -14.00 -6.07 16.88
C ALA A 217 -13.82 -7.09 15.76
N CYS A 218 -12.57 -7.42 15.39
CA CYS A 218 -12.25 -8.46 14.42
C CYS A 218 -12.82 -9.81 14.85
N LEU A 219 -12.44 -10.30 16.04
CA LEU A 219 -12.91 -11.59 16.55
C LEU A 219 -14.42 -11.65 16.65
N HIS A 220 -15.07 -10.59 17.16
CA HIS A 220 -16.52 -10.53 17.22
C HIS A 220 -17.14 -10.60 15.83
N SER A 221 -16.64 -9.86 14.84
CA SER A 221 -17.17 -9.89 13.47
C SER A 221 -17.07 -11.27 12.81
N VAL A 222 -15.97 -12.00 13.03
CA VAL A 222 -15.82 -13.37 12.54
C VAL A 222 -16.80 -14.30 13.25
N LEU A 223 -16.91 -14.22 14.57
CA LEU A 223 -17.79 -15.06 15.38
C LEU A 223 -19.27 -14.84 15.10
N SER A 224 -19.67 -13.60 14.78
CA SER A 224 -21.02 -13.19 14.41
C SER A 224 -21.38 -13.44 12.94
N SER A 225 -20.44 -13.91 12.12
CA SER A 225 -20.68 -14.11 10.68
C SER A 225 -21.76 -15.18 10.41
N THR A 226 -22.54 -14.96 9.35
CA THR A 226 -23.71 -15.80 8.99
C THR A 226 -23.36 -16.98 8.08
N GLY A 227 -22.08 -17.12 7.69
CA GLY A 227 -21.60 -18.19 6.82
C GLY A 227 -21.78 -19.58 7.44
N LYS A 228 -21.96 -20.60 6.59
CA LYS A 228 -22.23 -21.99 6.97
C LYS A 228 -20.98 -22.86 7.07
N THR A 229 -19.85 -22.40 6.52
CA THR A 229 -18.58 -23.13 6.54
C THR A 229 -18.17 -23.47 7.97
N PRO A 230 -18.02 -24.76 8.34
CA PRO A 230 -17.50 -25.14 9.65
C PRO A 230 -16.02 -24.77 9.78
N HIS A 231 -15.73 -23.85 10.69
CA HIS A 231 -14.40 -23.29 10.90
C HIS A 231 -14.08 -23.10 12.39
N GLU A 232 -12.79 -23.08 12.68
CA GLU A 232 -12.23 -22.73 13.99
C GLU A 232 -11.51 -21.38 13.90
N ILE A 233 -11.53 -20.60 14.97
CA ILE A 233 -10.76 -19.36 15.07
C ILE A 233 -9.56 -19.65 15.96
N VAL A 234 -8.37 -19.63 15.36
CA VAL A 234 -7.10 -19.86 16.04
C VAL A 234 -6.41 -18.50 16.23
N VAL A 235 -6.43 -18.00 17.45
CA VAL A 235 -5.77 -16.75 17.82
C VAL A 235 -4.37 -17.05 18.31
N VAL A 236 -3.38 -16.31 17.81
CA VAL A 236 -1.99 -16.40 18.28
C VAL A 236 -1.63 -15.11 19.00
N ASP A 237 -1.60 -15.12 20.34
CA ASP A 237 -1.07 -14.00 21.12
C ASP A 237 0.46 -14.06 21.08
N ASP A 238 1.06 -13.17 20.28
CA ASP A 238 2.48 -13.11 19.99
C ASP A 238 3.26 -12.32 21.05
N ALA A 239 3.08 -12.71 22.32
CA ALA A 239 3.58 -12.03 23.49
C ALA A 239 3.16 -10.55 23.55
N SER A 240 1.85 -10.30 23.51
CA SER A 240 1.28 -8.96 23.63
C SER A 240 1.79 -8.24 24.88
N PRO A 241 2.19 -6.95 24.78
CA PRO A 241 2.55 -6.14 25.91
C PRO A 241 1.32 -5.53 26.61
N GLU A 242 0.10 -5.92 26.23
CA GLU A 242 -1.16 -5.40 26.78
C GLU A 242 -1.83 -6.46 27.67
N PRO A 243 -1.58 -6.51 29.01
CA PRO A 243 -2.08 -7.58 29.87
C PRO A 243 -3.60 -7.69 29.92
N ARG A 244 -4.30 -6.59 29.62
CA ARG A 244 -5.76 -6.57 29.51
C ARG A 244 -6.23 -7.38 28.30
N LEU A 245 -5.57 -7.22 27.16
CA LEU A 245 -5.89 -7.95 25.92
C LEU A 245 -5.66 -9.45 26.11
N THR A 246 -4.48 -9.85 26.58
CA THR A 246 -4.15 -11.26 26.85
C THR A 246 -5.15 -11.92 27.80
N ARG A 247 -5.56 -11.21 28.88
CA ARG A 247 -6.62 -11.72 29.78
C ARG A 247 -7.94 -11.95 29.06
N LYS A 248 -8.36 -11.00 28.21
CA LYS A 248 -9.61 -11.13 27.46
C LYS A 248 -9.53 -12.27 26.46
N LEU A 249 -8.40 -12.48 25.78
CA LEU A 249 -8.21 -13.63 24.89
C LEU A 249 -8.33 -14.97 25.64
N ARG A 250 -7.73 -15.09 26.83
CA ARG A 250 -7.90 -16.28 27.69
C ARG A 250 -9.35 -16.50 28.11
N GLU A 251 -10.07 -15.43 28.45
CA GLU A 251 -11.52 -15.49 28.75
C GLU A 251 -12.32 -16.00 27.54
N LEU A 252 -12.04 -15.51 26.33
CA LEU A 252 -12.71 -15.98 25.11
C LEU A 252 -12.42 -17.45 24.81
N ARG A 253 -11.19 -17.92 25.07
CA ARG A 253 -10.84 -19.35 25.02
C ARG A 253 -11.66 -20.15 26.02
N ASP A 254 -11.76 -19.69 27.27
CA ASP A 254 -12.48 -20.38 28.33
C ASP A 254 -14.00 -20.42 28.07
N LEU A 255 -14.53 -19.45 27.33
CA LEU A 255 -15.89 -19.46 26.79
C LEU A 255 -16.09 -20.43 25.60
N GLY A 256 -15.02 -21.04 25.10
CA GLY A 256 -15.04 -21.93 23.93
C GLY A 256 -15.26 -21.21 22.60
N LEU A 257 -14.98 -19.90 22.54
CA LEU A 257 -15.16 -19.10 21.33
C LEU A 257 -13.96 -19.17 20.38
N ILE A 258 -12.76 -19.35 20.92
CA ILE A 258 -11.51 -19.39 20.16
C ILE A 258 -10.59 -20.49 20.69
N THR A 259 -9.66 -20.93 19.86
CA THR A 259 -8.43 -21.60 20.30
C THR A 259 -7.33 -20.57 20.41
N LEU A 260 -6.63 -20.55 21.54
CA LEU A 260 -5.59 -19.57 21.84
C LEU A 260 -4.22 -20.23 21.92
N LEU A 261 -3.29 -19.77 21.09
CA LEU A 261 -1.87 -20.08 21.16
C LEU A 261 -1.13 -18.86 21.72
N GLU A 262 -0.46 -19.02 22.85
CA GLU A 262 0.32 -17.93 23.46
C GLU A 262 1.81 -18.19 23.19
N ASN A 263 2.52 -17.20 22.65
CA ASN A 263 3.97 -17.24 22.51
C ASN A 263 4.60 -16.63 23.77
N GLU A 264 5.69 -17.22 24.25
CA GLU A 264 6.44 -16.70 25.41
C GLU A 264 7.21 -15.41 25.07
N THR A 265 7.60 -15.26 23.80
CA THR A 265 8.31 -14.09 23.28
C THR A 265 7.69 -13.68 21.95
N ASN A 266 7.91 -12.42 21.52
CA ASN A 266 7.43 -11.95 20.23
C ASN A 266 8.24 -12.63 19.11
N LEU A 267 7.60 -13.58 18.41
CA LEU A 267 8.15 -14.35 17.31
C LEU A 267 7.97 -13.66 15.96
N GLY A 268 7.05 -12.70 15.87
CA GLY A 268 6.67 -12.02 14.65
C GLY A 268 5.62 -12.79 13.84
N PHE A 269 5.02 -12.08 12.87
CA PHE A 269 3.89 -12.57 12.07
C PHE A 269 4.13 -13.95 11.44
N VAL A 270 5.26 -14.14 10.76
CA VAL A 270 5.54 -15.35 9.99
C VAL A 270 5.58 -16.60 10.87
N ARG A 271 6.34 -16.55 11.97
CA ARG A 271 6.48 -17.67 12.91
C ARG A 271 5.18 -17.95 13.65
N SER A 272 4.46 -16.90 14.04
CA SER A 272 3.14 -17.02 14.65
C SER A 272 2.12 -17.68 13.72
N CYS A 273 2.08 -17.28 12.44
CA CYS A 273 1.23 -17.91 11.44
C CYS A 273 1.63 -19.37 11.18
N ASN A 274 2.92 -19.66 10.98
CA ASN A 274 3.41 -21.04 10.79
C ASN A 274 3.03 -21.96 11.95
N ARG A 275 3.16 -21.48 13.20
CA ARG A 275 2.75 -22.24 14.38
C ARG A 275 1.27 -22.60 14.34
N ALA A 276 0.40 -21.64 14.00
CA ALA A 276 -1.03 -21.90 13.89
C ALA A 276 -1.40 -22.76 12.67
N MET A 277 -0.76 -22.57 11.52
CA MET A 277 -1.01 -23.37 10.30
C MET A 277 -0.64 -24.85 10.48
N ASN A 278 0.28 -25.15 11.39
CA ASN A 278 0.69 -26.50 11.76
C ASN A 278 -0.22 -27.16 12.81
N LEU A 279 -1.15 -26.40 13.43
CA LEU A 279 -2.03 -26.93 14.47
C LEU A 279 -2.94 -28.04 13.91
N HIS A 280 -3.51 -27.83 12.73
CA HIS A 280 -4.35 -28.80 12.03
C HIS A 280 -3.88 -29.00 10.58
N PRO A 281 -3.01 -29.98 10.31
CA PRO A 281 -2.38 -30.16 9.00
C PRO A 281 -3.33 -30.66 7.90
N SER A 282 -4.58 -30.98 8.23
CA SER A 282 -5.60 -31.42 7.26
C SER A 282 -6.60 -30.32 6.86
N ARG A 283 -6.53 -29.13 7.46
CA ARG A 283 -7.51 -28.06 7.25
C ARG A 283 -6.96 -26.94 6.38
N ASP A 284 -7.81 -26.33 5.56
CA ASP A 284 -7.46 -25.10 4.87
C ASP A 284 -7.21 -23.97 5.87
N VAL A 285 -6.54 -22.92 5.41
CA VAL A 285 -6.17 -21.79 6.26
C VAL A 285 -6.75 -20.50 5.69
N VAL A 286 -7.22 -19.63 6.58
CA VAL A 286 -7.40 -18.21 6.28
C VAL A 286 -6.55 -17.42 7.26
N LEU A 287 -5.54 -16.71 6.76
CA LEU A 287 -4.83 -15.72 7.55
C LEU A 287 -5.68 -14.45 7.59
N LEU A 288 -5.92 -13.91 8.77
CA LEU A 288 -6.73 -12.71 8.97
C LEU A 288 -6.06 -11.79 9.98
N ASN A 289 -5.75 -10.57 9.58
CA ASN A 289 -5.19 -9.59 10.50
C ASN A 289 -6.18 -9.23 11.62
N SER A 290 -5.63 -8.97 12.81
CA SER A 290 -6.43 -8.63 14.00
C SER A 290 -7.16 -7.29 13.90
N ASP A 291 -6.92 -6.49 12.87
CA ASP A 291 -7.59 -5.20 12.61
C ASP A 291 -8.62 -5.25 11.47
N THR A 292 -9.01 -6.45 11.02
CA THR A 292 -9.97 -6.64 9.94
C THR A 292 -11.38 -6.93 10.47
N VAL A 293 -12.40 -6.27 9.90
CA VAL A 293 -13.82 -6.55 10.19
C VAL A 293 -14.47 -7.22 8.98
N VAL A 294 -15.11 -8.35 9.20
CA VAL A 294 -15.77 -9.16 8.17
C VAL A 294 -17.31 -9.06 8.24
N TYR A 295 -18.00 -9.40 7.15
CA TYR A 295 -19.45 -9.22 7.03
C TYR A 295 -20.14 -10.44 6.39
N GLY A 296 -21.36 -10.72 6.86
CA GLY A 296 -22.24 -11.73 6.25
C GLY A 296 -21.61 -13.12 6.17
N ASP A 297 -21.65 -13.71 4.98
CA ASP A 297 -21.13 -15.03 4.62
C ASP A 297 -19.71 -14.97 4.00
N TRP A 298 -18.89 -14.00 4.41
CA TRP A 298 -17.57 -13.72 3.84
C TRP A 298 -16.71 -14.97 3.62
N LEU A 299 -16.66 -15.89 4.59
CA LEU A 299 -15.84 -17.09 4.55
C LEU A 299 -16.35 -18.07 3.48
N ASP A 300 -17.67 -18.26 3.40
CA ASP A 300 -18.29 -19.12 2.38
C ASP A 300 -17.95 -18.62 0.98
N ARG A 301 -18.01 -17.29 0.78
CA ARG A 301 -17.65 -16.65 -0.49
C ARG A 301 -16.16 -16.82 -0.79
N LEU A 302 -15.29 -16.58 0.18
CA LEU A 302 -13.85 -16.73 0.02
C LEU A 302 -13.48 -18.17 -0.39
N LEU A 303 -14.05 -19.17 0.29
CA LEU A 303 -13.85 -20.58 -0.03
C LEU A 303 -14.44 -20.99 -1.38
N ALA A 304 -15.58 -20.44 -1.77
CA ALA A 304 -16.18 -20.74 -3.07
C ALA A 304 -15.22 -20.39 -4.23
N HIS A 305 -14.42 -19.34 -4.07
CA HIS A 305 -13.32 -19.01 -5.00
C HIS A 305 -12.07 -19.86 -4.76
N GLY A 306 -11.72 -20.12 -3.50
CA GLY A 306 -10.54 -20.90 -3.12
C GLY A 306 -10.56 -22.37 -3.55
N LYS A 307 -11.75 -22.93 -3.75
CA LYS A 307 -11.94 -24.31 -4.22
C LYS A 307 -12.10 -24.44 -5.74
N ALA A 308 -11.92 -23.36 -6.50
CA ALA A 308 -11.87 -23.43 -7.96
C ALA A 308 -10.58 -24.13 -8.44
N PRO A 309 -10.60 -24.81 -9.60
CA PRO A 309 -9.40 -25.47 -10.12
C PRO A 309 -8.23 -24.50 -10.27
N ARG A 310 -7.03 -24.93 -9.86
CA ARG A 310 -5.76 -24.18 -9.93
C ARG A 310 -5.68 -22.94 -9.03
N VAL A 311 -6.62 -22.73 -8.12
CA VAL A 311 -6.52 -21.65 -7.13
C VAL A 311 -5.78 -22.15 -5.89
N GLY A 312 -4.64 -21.53 -5.60
CA GLY A 312 -3.86 -21.80 -4.39
C GLY A 312 -4.15 -20.84 -3.25
N THR A 313 -4.39 -19.56 -3.58
CA THR A 313 -4.71 -18.51 -2.62
C THR A 313 -5.82 -17.59 -3.12
N VAL A 314 -6.54 -16.95 -2.20
CA VAL A 314 -7.53 -15.91 -2.51
C VAL A 314 -7.42 -14.76 -1.53
N THR A 315 -7.39 -13.54 -2.06
CA THR A 315 -7.41 -12.29 -1.29
C THR A 315 -8.69 -11.51 -1.63
N PRO A 316 -9.52 -11.13 -0.63
CA PRO A 316 -10.69 -10.31 -0.87
C PRO A 316 -10.32 -8.82 -0.99
N PHE A 317 -11.29 -8.01 -1.43
CA PHE A 317 -11.18 -6.55 -1.33
C PHE A 317 -11.25 -6.07 0.13
N SER A 318 -10.63 -4.93 0.41
CA SER A 318 -10.73 -4.23 1.69
C SER A 318 -10.53 -2.72 1.51
N THR A 319 -10.71 -1.94 2.57
CA THR A 319 -10.42 -0.50 2.57
C THR A 319 -8.92 -0.21 2.68
N ASN A 320 -8.12 -1.17 3.14
CA ASN A 320 -6.66 -1.04 3.27
C ASN A 320 -5.97 -2.36 2.89
N ALA A 321 -5.78 -2.57 1.58
CA ALA A 321 -5.25 -3.82 1.03
C ALA A 321 -4.48 -3.61 -0.29
N THR A 322 -3.64 -2.58 -0.36
CA THR A 322 -2.80 -2.26 -1.54
C THR A 322 -3.59 -2.36 -2.86
N ILE A 323 -3.26 -3.29 -3.76
CA ILE A 323 -3.92 -3.51 -5.06
C ILE A 323 -5.40 -3.92 -4.92
N CYS A 324 -5.79 -4.51 -3.80
CA CYS A 324 -7.15 -4.92 -3.45
C CYS A 324 -7.89 -3.86 -2.62
N SER A 325 -7.39 -2.62 -2.60
CA SER A 325 -8.04 -1.52 -1.88
C SER A 325 -9.22 -0.93 -2.66
N TYR A 326 -10.31 -0.64 -1.96
CA TYR A 326 -11.48 0.04 -2.49
C TYR A 326 -11.89 1.22 -1.58
N PRO A 327 -12.35 2.37 -2.13
CA PRO A 327 -12.53 2.67 -3.56
C PRO A 327 -11.26 3.00 -4.35
N VAL A 328 -10.19 3.44 -3.69
CA VAL A 328 -8.93 3.77 -4.34
C VAL A 328 -7.93 2.64 -4.14
N SER A 329 -7.47 2.04 -5.25
CA SER A 329 -6.41 1.03 -5.26
C SER A 329 -5.06 1.64 -4.85
N ASN A 330 -4.18 0.83 -4.25
CA ASN A 330 -2.83 1.21 -3.80
C ASN A 330 -2.81 2.33 -2.75
N GLY A 331 -3.87 2.44 -1.96
CA GLY A 331 -3.95 3.41 -0.87
C GLY A 331 -4.92 2.96 0.21
N ASP A 332 -4.74 3.52 1.39
CA ASP A 332 -5.64 3.34 2.51
C ASP A 332 -6.88 4.21 2.29
N ASN A 333 -8.06 3.66 2.53
CA ASN A 333 -9.36 4.32 2.40
C ASN A 333 -10.03 4.49 3.79
N PRO A 334 -9.48 5.32 4.70
CA PRO A 334 -10.03 5.51 6.05
C PRO A 334 -11.35 6.30 6.08
N GLU A 335 -11.85 6.73 4.93
CA GLU A 335 -13.02 7.57 4.78
C GLU A 335 -14.30 6.73 4.82
N ARG A 336 -15.32 7.30 5.46
CA ARG A 336 -16.67 6.76 5.48
C ARG A 336 -17.30 6.93 4.11
N LEU A 337 -17.75 5.82 3.53
CA LEU A 337 -18.50 5.82 2.28
C LEU A 337 -19.97 6.24 2.47
N GLU A 338 -20.66 6.57 1.38
CA GLU A 338 -22.09 6.91 1.41
C GLU A 338 -22.92 5.74 1.94
N LEU A 339 -22.42 4.52 1.74
CA LEU A 339 -22.96 3.28 2.26
C LEU A 339 -22.16 2.79 3.47
N GLY A 340 -22.86 2.22 4.45
CA GLY A 340 -22.19 1.48 5.52
C GLY A 340 -21.52 0.21 4.96
N TYR A 341 -20.44 -0.24 5.59
CA TYR A 341 -19.65 -1.38 5.12
C TYR A 341 -20.46 -2.68 4.94
N ALA A 342 -21.43 -2.96 5.80
CA ALA A 342 -22.31 -4.11 5.62
C ALA A 342 -23.22 -4.01 4.36
N ALA A 343 -23.60 -2.80 3.95
CA ALA A 343 -24.35 -2.59 2.72
C ALA A 343 -23.42 -2.67 1.49
N LEU A 344 -22.21 -2.13 1.61
CA LEU A 344 -21.17 -2.25 0.59
C LEU A 344 -20.82 -3.73 0.34
N ASP A 345 -20.62 -4.51 1.40
CA ASP A 345 -20.33 -5.94 1.32
C ASP A 345 -21.42 -6.70 0.56
N ARG A 346 -22.71 -6.41 0.80
CA ARG A 346 -23.81 -7.02 0.05
C ARG A 346 -23.76 -6.69 -1.45
N ILE A 347 -23.37 -5.47 -1.80
CA ILE A 347 -23.20 -5.07 -3.20
C ILE A 347 -22.02 -5.84 -3.81
N PHE A 348 -20.88 -5.90 -3.12
CA PHE A 348 -19.72 -6.68 -3.56
C PHE A 348 -20.07 -8.15 -3.76
N ALA A 349 -20.78 -8.76 -2.81
CA ALA A 349 -21.23 -10.14 -2.88
C ALA A 349 -22.15 -10.39 -4.08
N SER A 350 -22.99 -9.42 -4.44
CA SER A 350 -23.89 -9.54 -5.60
C SER A 350 -23.16 -9.32 -6.93
N VAL A 351 -22.35 -8.26 -7.03
CA VAL A 351 -21.70 -7.84 -8.28
C VAL A 351 -20.57 -8.79 -8.67
N ASN A 352 -19.78 -9.23 -7.69
CA ASN A 352 -18.59 -10.06 -7.94
C ASN A 352 -18.87 -11.56 -7.83
N ARG A 353 -20.15 -11.98 -7.75
CA ARG A 353 -20.50 -13.37 -7.51
C ARG A 353 -19.92 -14.28 -8.61
N GLY A 354 -19.04 -15.21 -8.21
CA GLY A 354 -18.40 -16.14 -9.14
C GLY A 354 -17.38 -15.50 -10.08
N GLN A 355 -17.02 -14.23 -9.85
CA GLN A 355 -16.00 -13.51 -10.60
C GLN A 355 -14.73 -13.38 -9.74
N SER A 356 -13.59 -13.70 -10.34
CA SER A 356 -12.27 -13.54 -9.72
C SER A 356 -11.28 -13.06 -10.77
N VAL A 357 -10.30 -12.29 -10.35
CA VAL A 357 -9.23 -11.77 -11.20
C VAL A 357 -7.91 -12.32 -10.69
N GLU A 358 -7.04 -12.76 -11.60
CA GLU A 358 -5.67 -13.15 -11.26
C GLU A 358 -4.87 -11.90 -10.89
N ILE A 359 -4.19 -11.96 -9.75
CA ILE A 359 -3.39 -10.85 -9.21
C ILE A 359 -1.93 -11.31 -9.07
N PRO A 360 -0.95 -10.39 -9.23
CA PRO A 360 0.46 -10.76 -9.24
C PRO A 360 1.00 -11.21 -7.88
N THR A 361 0.30 -10.88 -6.79
CA THR A 361 0.64 -11.25 -5.42
C THR A 361 -0.62 -11.31 -4.55
N GLY A 362 -0.63 -12.17 -3.54
CA GLY A 362 -1.68 -12.19 -2.52
C GLY A 362 -1.40 -11.16 -1.43
N VAL A 363 -2.42 -10.44 -0.96
CA VAL A 363 -2.25 -9.42 0.08
C VAL A 363 -2.52 -10.01 1.46
N GLY A 364 -1.55 -9.92 2.36
CA GLY A 364 -1.53 -10.63 3.65
C GLY A 364 -2.53 -10.19 4.73
N PHE A 365 -3.40 -9.21 4.49
CA PHE A 365 -4.39 -8.77 5.49
C PHE A 365 -5.51 -9.80 5.71
N CYS A 366 -5.90 -10.48 4.63
CA CYS A 366 -6.86 -11.56 4.60
C CYS A 366 -6.51 -12.45 3.40
N MET A 367 -6.11 -13.68 3.67
CA MET A 367 -5.67 -14.60 2.61
C MET A 367 -6.14 -16.01 2.92
N PHE A 368 -6.99 -16.56 2.07
CA PHE A 368 -7.22 -18.00 2.01
C PHE A 368 -6.02 -18.69 1.38
N ILE A 369 -5.62 -19.83 1.94
CA ILE A 369 -4.56 -20.70 1.45
C ILE A 369 -5.09 -22.13 1.49
N ALA A 370 -5.16 -22.77 0.32
CA ALA A 370 -5.56 -24.17 0.22
C ALA A 370 -4.56 -25.07 0.93
N ARG A 371 -5.04 -26.07 1.68
CA ARG A 371 -4.14 -27.02 2.34
C ARG A 371 -3.28 -27.79 1.35
N GLU A 372 -3.84 -28.12 0.18
CA GLU A 372 -3.12 -28.78 -0.90
C GLU A 372 -1.90 -27.97 -1.34
N LEU A 373 -2.02 -26.65 -1.42
CA LEU A 373 -0.89 -25.76 -1.75
C LEU A 373 0.17 -25.81 -0.65
N LEU A 374 -0.20 -25.66 0.62
CA LEU A 374 0.75 -25.72 1.74
C LEU A 374 1.52 -27.04 1.78
N ASN A 375 0.87 -28.15 1.44
CA ASN A 375 1.51 -29.46 1.37
C ASN A 375 2.49 -29.58 0.19
N GLU A 376 2.23 -28.87 -0.91
CA GLU A 376 3.07 -28.88 -2.11
C GLU A 376 4.31 -27.98 -1.96
N ILE A 377 4.13 -26.73 -1.51
CA ILE A 377 5.19 -25.72 -1.50
C ILE A 377 5.78 -25.44 -0.12
N GLY A 378 5.14 -25.94 0.94
CA GLY A 378 5.55 -25.73 2.31
C GLY A 378 4.97 -24.47 2.97
N MET A 379 5.43 -24.22 4.20
CA MET A 379 5.05 -23.08 5.03
C MET A 379 5.82 -21.82 4.63
N PHE A 380 5.53 -20.69 5.28
CA PHE A 380 6.29 -19.47 5.05
C PHE A 380 7.74 -19.61 5.51
N ASP A 381 8.66 -19.04 4.73
CA ASP A 381 10.10 -19.08 4.99
C ASP A 381 10.48 -18.21 6.21
N GLU A 382 10.77 -18.87 7.33
CA GLU A 382 11.17 -18.19 8.57
C GLU A 382 12.56 -17.57 8.52
N LEU A 383 13.43 -17.99 7.60
CA LEU A 383 14.79 -17.45 7.48
C LEU A 383 14.79 -16.19 6.62
N ALA A 384 14.01 -16.19 5.54
CA ALA A 384 13.86 -15.03 4.68
C ALA A 384 13.12 -13.87 5.39
N PHE A 385 12.21 -14.16 6.32
CA PHE A 385 11.30 -13.17 6.92
C PHE A 385 11.30 -13.10 8.47
N GLY A 386 12.18 -13.84 9.15
CA GLY A 386 12.06 -14.19 10.58
C GLY A 386 12.19 -13.11 11.65
N ARG A 387 12.39 -11.83 11.32
CA ARG A 387 12.54 -10.74 12.31
C ARG A 387 12.10 -9.35 11.83
N THR A 388 11.28 -9.22 10.79
CA THR A 388 10.84 -7.88 10.36
C THR A 388 9.73 -7.34 11.27
N GLY A 389 10.17 -6.76 12.40
CA GLY A 389 9.50 -5.65 13.10
C GLY A 389 9.74 -4.31 12.40
N ARG A 390 9.84 -4.31 11.06
CA ARG A 390 9.70 -3.12 10.22
C ARG A 390 8.58 -3.43 9.26
N HIS A 391 7.76 -2.42 8.98
CA HIS A 391 6.67 -2.43 8.00
C HIS A 391 7.15 -2.72 6.56
N HIS A 392 7.81 -3.85 6.34
CA HIS A 392 7.81 -4.51 5.05
C HIS A 392 6.54 -5.36 5.05
N GLN A 393 5.47 -4.74 4.55
CA GLN A 393 4.41 -5.48 3.92
C GLN A 393 5.09 -6.47 2.97
N ALA A 394 4.92 -7.75 3.26
CA ALA A 394 5.16 -8.80 2.30
C ALA A 394 4.25 -8.51 1.10
N LEU A 395 4.92 -8.27 -0.03
CA LEU A 395 4.45 -8.24 -1.43
C LEU A 395 3.00 -7.84 -1.70
#